data_AF-A0A6P6DBV2-F1
#
_entry.id   AF-A0A6P6DBV2-F1
#
_cell.length_a   1.000
_cell.length_b   1.000
_cell.length_c   1.000
_cell.angle_alpha   90.00
_cell.angle_beta   90.00
_cell.angle_gamma   90.00
#
_symmetry.space_group_name_H-M   'P 1'
#
loop_
_entity.id
_entity.type
_entity.pdbx_description
1 polymer ?
#
loop_
_entity_poly.entity_id
_entity_poly.type
_entity_poly.pdbx_seq_one_letter_code
_entity_poly.pdbx_strand_id
1 'polypeptide(L)'
;MPYLGSEDVVKELKKALCNPHIQADRLRYRNVIQRVIRHMTQGLDMSGVFMEMVKASATVDIVQKKLVYLYMCTYAPLKPDLALLAINTLCKDCSDPNPMVRGLALRSMCSLRMPGVQEYTQQPILNGLRDKASYVRRVAVLGCAKMHNLHGDSEVDGALVHELYSLLRDQDPIVVVNCLRSLEEILKHEGGVVINKPIAHHLLNRMSKLDQWGQAEVLTFLLRYQPRSEEELFDILNLLDSFLKSSSPGGIARTYTDQCVQILTELLGLQQEHITTVVVQTFRDLVWLCPQCTEAVCQALPGCEENIQDSEGKQALIWLLGVHGEKIPNAPYVLEDFVENVKSETFPAVKMELLTALLRLFLSRPAECQDVLGRLLHYCIEEEKDMAVRDRGLFYYRLLLLGIDEVKRILCSPKSDPSLGLLEDQPERPVNSWASDFNTLVPVYGRARWATIFKHQGTEHCGPELPHSAPFATSGHLISEENKERAQELPDSEALMLIPNCQLTAEYFEKTWLSLEVAHQQVLPWQGEVHPSTLQMALQVVNIQTIALSRVGARPWKAYLGAQDASGCLFLAELLLEPENSEMQISVKQSEKRTETLTRFFSVLETVIGTVGDMKS
;
A
#
# COMPACT_ATOMS: atom_id res chain seq x y z
N MET A 1 -23.59 23.45 17.93
CA MET A 1 -23.67 23.99 19.31
C MET A 1 -22.67 23.28 20.23
N PRO A 2 -21.44 23.78 20.44
CA PRO A 2 -20.63 23.31 21.58
C PRO A 2 -19.65 24.35 22.19
N TYR A 3 -20.11 25.48 22.77
CA TYR A 3 -19.16 26.46 23.38
C TYR A 3 -19.53 27.07 24.74
N LEU A 4 -20.76 26.91 25.25
CA LEU A 4 -21.16 27.55 26.52
C LEU A 4 -20.64 26.86 27.79
N GLY A 5 -20.26 25.57 27.72
CA GLY A 5 -19.79 24.81 28.88
C GLY A 5 -18.28 24.86 29.14
N SER A 6 -17.46 25.34 28.20
CA SER A 6 -16.00 25.30 28.31
C SER A 6 -15.45 26.39 29.24
N GLU A 7 -15.93 27.63 29.10
CA GLU A 7 -15.42 28.75 29.88
C GLU A 7 -15.59 28.57 31.39
N ASP A 8 -16.76 28.07 31.83
CA ASP A 8 -17.05 27.95 33.26
C ASP A 8 -16.21 26.85 33.92
N VAL A 9 -15.90 25.78 33.18
CA VAL A 9 -14.97 24.74 33.61
C VAL A 9 -13.53 25.27 33.70
N VAL A 10 -13.09 26.09 32.74
CA VAL A 10 -11.79 26.78 32.80
C VAL A 10 -11.73 27.73 34.01
N LYS A 11 -12.80 28.50 34.27
CA LYS A 11 -12.92 29.39 35.44
C LYS A 11 -12.92 28.60 36.76
N GLU A 12 -13.61 27.46 36.84
CA GLU A 12 -13.61 26.56 38.00
C GLU A 12 -12.20 26.02 38.28
N LEU A 13 -11.55 25.45 37.27
CA LEU A 13 -10.22 24.86 37.40
C LEU A 13 -9.16 25.92 37.72
N LYS A 14 -9.28 27.14 37.17
CA LYS A 14 -8.42 28.27 37.53
C LYS A 14 -8.55 28.65 39.01
N LYS A 15 -9.78 28.73 39.53
CA LYS A 15 -10.04 28.96 40.96
C LYS A 15 -9.49 27.82 41.83
N ALA A 16 -9.63 26.57 41.39
CA ALA A 16 -9.12 25.40 42.11
C ALA A 16 -7.57 25.36 42.16
N LEU A 17 -6.90 25.69 41.05
CA LEU A 17 -5.43 25.77 40.99
C LEU A 17 -4.86 26.92 41.83
N CYS A 18 -5.60 28.02 41.98
CA CYS A 18 -5.19 29.17 42.81
C CYS A 18 -5.51 29.01 44.30
N ASN A 19 -6.26 27.98 44.73
CA ASN A 19 -6.71 27.82 46.11
C ASN A 19 -5.58 27.31 47.03
N PRO A 20 -5.13 28.08 48.04
CA PRO A 20 -4.04 27.67 48.94
C PRO A 20 -4.32 26.37 49.71
N HIS A 21 -5.58 26.12 50.09
CA HIS A 21 -5.96 24.89 50.80
C HIS A 21 -5.84 23.63 49.92
N ILE A 22 -5.94 23.80 48.59
CA ILE A 22 -5.73 22.72 47.62
C ILE A 22 -4.23 22.57 47.34
N GLN A 23 -3.49 23.67 47.19
CA GLN A 23 -2.03 23.66 46.99
C GLN A 23 -1.25 23.02 48.15
N ALA A 24 -1.74 23.16 49.39
CA ALA A 24 -1.11 22.57 50.57
C ALA A 24 -1.14 21.02 50.57
N ASP A 25 -2.19 20.41 49.98
CA ASP A 25 -2.33 18.96 49.85
C ASP A 25 -1.89 18.52 48.45
N ARG A 26 -0.70 17.92 48.37
CA ARG A 26 -0.09 17.43 47.12
C ARG A 26 -1.01 16.51 46.33
N LEU A 27 -1.82 15.66 46.99
CA LEU A 27 -2.72 14.73 46.31
C LEU A 27 -3.93 15.47 45.72
N ARG A 28 -4.53 16.39 46.47
CA ARG A 28 -5.62 17.24 45.95
C ARG A 28 -5.16 18.12 44.80
N TYR A 29 -3.99 18.74 44.92
CA TYR A 29 -3.44 19.58 43.86
C TYR A 29 -3.16 18.79 42.57
N ARG A 30 -2.54 17.61 42.69
CA ARG A 30 -2.34 16.69 41.57
C ARG A 30 -3.67 16.26 40.93
N ASN A 31 -4.72 16.00 41.71
CA ASN A 31 -6.04 15.65 41.17
C ASN A 31 -6.67 16.80 40.35
N VAL A 32 -6.48 18.07 40.75
CA VAL A 32 -6.91 19.23 39.95
C VAL A 32 -6.12 19.31 38.64
N ILE A 33 -4.80 19.11 38.67
CA ILE A 33 -3.96 19.08 37.46
C ILE A 33 -4.39 17.93 36.53
N GLN A 34 -4.70 16.75 37.07
CA GLN A 34 -5.24 15.64 36.29
C GLN A 34 -6.61 15.97 35.66
N ARG A 35 -7.47 16.76 36.33
CA ARG A 35 -8.70 17.29 35.70
C ARG A 35 -8.34 18.18 34.50
N VAL A 36 -7.38 19.10 34.62
CA VAL A 36 -6.93 19.95 33.49
C VAL A 36 -6.48 19.09 32.29
N ILE A 37 -5.61 18.11 32.52
CA ILE A 37 -5.14 17.21 31.46
C ILE A 37 -6.30 16.41 30.83
N ARG A 38 -7.27 15.95 31.63
CA ARG A 38 -8.44 15.23 31.10
C ARG A 38 -9.27 16.08 30.12
N HIS A 39 -9.47 17.35 30.43
CA HIS A 39 -10.24 18.26 29.58
C HIS A 39 -9.45 18.65 28.32
N MET A 40 -8.13 18.83 28.43
CA MET A 40 -7.22 18.96 27.29
C MET A 40 -7.30 17.73 26.36
N THR A 41 -7.31 16.51 26.89
CA THR A 41 -7.47 15.28 26.09
C THR A 41 -8.88 15.09 25.50
N GLN A 42 -9.88 15.83 25.99
CA GLN A 42 -11.23 15.89 25.41
C GLN A 42 -11.36 16.97 24.33
N GLY A 43 -10.27 17.68 23.98
CA GLY A 43 -10.26 18.74 22.98
C GLY A 43 -10.77 20.10 23.47
N LEU A 44 -10.94 20.29 24.79
CA LEU A 44 -11.32 21.59 25.35
C LEU A 44 -10.09 22.51 25.45
N ASP A 45 -10.23 23.78 25.10
CA ASP A 45 -9.13 24.75 25.28
C ASP A 45 -8.91 25.07 26.75
N MET A 46 -7.79 24.59 27.29
CA MET A 46 -7.34 24.85 28.65
C MET A 46 -6.33 26.00 28.72
N SER A 47 -6.04 26.71 27.62
CA SER A 47 -5.01 27.77 27.57
C SER A 47 -5.21 28.89 28.60
N GLY A 48 -6.43 29.06 29.13
CA GLY A 48 -6.77 30.02 30.18
C GLY A 48 -6.13 29.77 31.56
N VAL A 49 -5.62 28.56 31.83
CA VAL A 49 -4.91 28.21 33.09
C VAL A 49 -3.38 28.12 32.95
N PHE A 50 -2.81 28.67 31.86
CA PHE A 50 -1.38 28.51 31.56
C PHE A 50 -0.46 29.02 32.68
N MET A 51 -0.74 30.18 33.26
CA MET A 51 0.10 30.76 34.33
C MET A 51 0.04 29.94 35.62
N GLU A 52 -1.12 29.39 35.95
CA GLU A 52 -1.32 28.50 37.09
C GLU A 52 -0.56 27.18 36.88
N MET A 53 -0.55 26.66 35.66
CA MET A 53 0.24 25.48 35.27
C MET A 53 1.75 25.75 35.31
N VAL A 54 2.22 26.92 34.86
CA VAL A 54 3.65 27.30 35.02
C VAL A 54 4.06 27.33 36.49
N LYS A 55 3.25 27.94 37.37
CA LYS A 55 3.47 27.91 38.83
C LYS A 55 3.48 26.49 39.39
N ALA A 56 2.62 25.61 38.88
CA ALA A 56 2.55 24.21 39.30
C ALA A 56 3.80 23.37 38.92
N SER A 57 4.71 23.86 38.07
CA SER A 57 5.94 23.14 37.71
C SER A 57 7.02 23.16 38.80
N ALA A 58 6.99 24.19 39.67
CA ALA A 58 7.93 24.39 40.77
C ALA A 58 7.59 23.52 41.99
N THR A 59 7.60 22.20 41.79
CA THR A 59 7.31 21.16 42.80
C THR A 59 8.46 20.15 42.88
N VAL A 60 8.40 19.23 43.83
CA VAL A 60 9.27 18.04 43.92
C VAL A 60 8.57 16.75 43.44
N ASP A 61 7.26 16.77 43.22
CA ASP A 61 6.53 15.60 42.70
C ASP A 61 6.77 15.41 41.20
N ILE A 62 7.43 14.32 40.84
CA ILE A 62 7.73 13.92 39.46
C ILE A 62 6.44 13.69 38.66
N VAL A 63 5.38 13.18 39.29
CA VAL A 63 4.09 12.92 38.60
C VAL A 63 3.43 14.25 38.23
N GLN A 64 3.39 15.20 39.17
CA GLN A 64 2.94 16.56 38.90
C GLN A 64 3.77 17.23 37.81
N LYS A 65 5.12 17.21 37.89
CA LYS A 65 6.00 17.74 36.83
C LYS A 65 5.68 17.15 35.46
N LYS A 66 5.54 15.82 35.35
CA LYS A 66 5.23 15.13 34.09
C LYS A 66 3.91 15.59 33.48
N LEU A 67 2.86 15.77 34.29
CA LEU A 67 1.56 16.28 33.82
C LEU A 67 1.66 17.73 33.37
N VAL A 68 2.34 18.58 34.16
CA VAL A 68 2.50 20.00 33.83
C VAL A 68 3.34 20.19 32.58
N TYR A 69 4.45 19.46 32.41
CA TYR A 69 5.28 19.57 31.21
C TYR A 69 4.63 19.02 29.95
N LEU A 70 3.77 18.00 30.06
CA LEU A 70 2.91 17.59 28.95
C LEU A 70 2.01 18.76 28.49
N TYR A 71 1.32 19.41 29.43
CA TYR A 71 0.50 20.60 29.15
C TYR A 71 1.33 21.74 28.53
N MET A 72 2.52 22.03 29.06
CA MET A 72 3.38 23.08 28.50
C MET A 72 3.76 22.79 27.04
N CYS A 73 4.16 21.56 26.72
CA CYS A 73 4.54 21.19 25.35
C CYS A 73 3.37 21.34 24.36
N THR A 74 2.13 21.08 24.80
CA THR A 74 0.92 21.27 23.99
C THR A 74 0.58 22.74 23.77
N TYR A 75 0.66 23.59 24.80
CA TYR A 75 0.19 24.98 24.73
C TYR A 75 1.28 26.03 24.46
N ALA A 76 2.58 25.67 24.51
CA ALA A 76 3.67 26.60 24.25
C ALA A 76 3.58 27.32 22.88
N PRO A 77 3.21 26.67 21.76
CA PRO A 77 3.04 27.36 20.47
C PRO A 77 1.99 28.48 20.49
N LEU A 78 0.97 28.35 21.35
CA LEU A 78 -0.13 29.31 21.46
C LEU A 78 0.20 30.50 22.38
N LYS A 79 1.16 30.35 23.30
CA LYS A 79 1.55 31.36 24.30
C LYS A 79 3.07 31.35 24.59
N PRO A 80 3.93 31.65 23.59
CA PRO A 80 5.38 31.56 23.73
C PRO A 80 5.93 32.46 24.86
N ASP A 81 5.42 33.69 25.00
CA ASP A 81 5.88 34.65 26.03
C ASP A 81 5.68 34.11 27.46
N LEU A 82 4.60 33.37 27.70
CA LEU A 82 4.32 32.75 29.00
C LEU A 82 5.14 31.46 29.18
N ALA A 83 5.48 30.76 28.09
CA ALA A 83 6.34 29.58 28.12
C ALA A 83 7.79 29.94 28.51
N LEU A 84 8.29 31.12 28.14
CA LEU A 84 9.62 31.61 28.54
C LEU A 84 9.79 31.58 30.07
N LEU A 85 8.74 31.90 30.82
CA LEU A 85 8.74 31.89 32.29
C LEU A 85 9.00 30.51 32.90
N ALA A 86 8.73 29.43 32.16
CA ALA A 86 8.99 28.06 32.59
C ALA A 86 10.42 27.59 32.32
N ILE A 87 11.15 28.22 31.37
CA ILE A 87 12.49 27.78 30.94
C ILE A 87 13.46 27.75 32.13
N ASN A 88 13.49 28.79 32.96
CA ASN A 88 14.35 28.84 34.16
C ASN A 88 14.09 27.68 35.13
N THR A 89 12.84 27.21 35.23
CA THR A 89 12.48 26.06 36.08
C THR A 89 12.91 24.75 35.43
N LEU A 90 12.74 24.61 34.11
CA LEU A 90 13.23 23.46 33.34
C LEU A 90 14.76 23.34 33.35
N CYS A 91 15.50 24.44 33.21
CA CYS A 91 16.96 24.46 33.30
C CYS A 91 17.46 24.03 34.69
N LYS A 92 16.78 24.47 35.76
CA LYS A 92 17.06 24.05 37.13
C LYS A 92 16.80 22.54 37.31
N ASP A 93 15.67 22.05 36.81
CA ASP A 93 15.32 20.63 36.85
C ASP A 93 16.28 19.74 36.04
N CYS A 94 16.83 20.24 34.92
CA CYS A 94 17.88 19.55 34.16
C CYS A 94 19.16 19.32 34.97
N SER A 95 19.31 19.98 36.13
CA SER A 95 20.42 19.82 37.08
C SER A 95 20.01 19.17 38.41
N ASP A 96 18.77 18.66 38.53
CA ASP A 96 18.25 18.02 39.74
C ASP A 96 19.06 16.75 40.12
N PRO A 97 19.26 16.41 41.42
CA PRO A 97 19.95 15.17 41.81
C PRO A 97 19.30 13.89 41.25
N ASN A 98 17.98 13.88 41.02
CA ASN A 98 17.25 12.72 40.51
C ASN A 98 17.34 12.64 38.97
N PRO A 99 17.94 11.56 38.39
CA PRO A 99 18.06 11.42 36.94
C PRO A 99 16.70 11.34 36.22
N MET A 100 15.63 10.92 36.89
CA MET A 100 14.29 10.91 36.31
C MET A 100 13.74 12.33 36.14
N VAL A 101 14.07 13.26 37.04
CA VAL A 101 13.69 14.68 36.91
C VAL A 101 14.53 15.34 35.81
N ARG A 102 15.86 15.14 35.82
CA ARG A 102 16.74 15.66 34.76
C ARG A 102 16.32 15.23 33.35
N GLY A 103 16.14 13.93 33.14
CA GLY A 103 15.74 13.38 31.85
C GLY A 103 14.32 13.77 31.44
N LEU A 104 13.39 13.91 32.39
CA LEU A 104 12.05 14.41 32.10
C LEU A 104 12.08 15.88 31.66
N ALA A 105 12.77 16.75 32.40
CA ALA A 105 12.88 18.17 32.08
C ALA A 105 13.61 18.40 30.75
N LEU A 106 14.72 17.69 30.50
CA LEU A 106 15.45 17.77 29.23
C LEU A 106 14.58 17.32 28.05
N ARG A 107 13.85 16.19 28.18
CA ARG A 107 12.92 15.72 27.15
C ARG A 107 11.84 16.74 26.82
N SER A 108 11.28 17.38 27.86
CA SER A 108 10.25 18.39 27.71
C SER A 108 10.80 19.67 27.11
N MET A 109 11.98 20.13 27.53
CA MET A 109 12.63 21.31 26.96
C MET A 109 12.93 21.12 25.46
N CYS A 110 13.49 19.98 25.05
CA CYS A 110 13.69 19.62 23.64
C CYS A 110 12.38 19.35 22.86
N SER A 111 11.22 19.45 23.50
CA SER A 111 9.89 19.30 22.87
C SER A 111 9.04 20.57 22.98
N LEU A 112 9.55 21.63 23.62
CA LEU A 112 8.90 22.95 23.62
C LEU A 112 9.10 23.60 22.25
N ARG A 113 8.00 23.82 21.54
CA ARG A 113 7.97 24.52 20.25
C ARG A 113 7.69 26.01 20.49
N MET A 114 8.74 26.82 20.55
CA MET A 114 8.66 28.27 20.70
C MET A 114 9.93 28.93 20.13
N PRO A 115 9.86 30.17 19.61
CA PRO A 115 11.03 30.89 19.10
C PRO A 115 12.10 31.07 20.17
N GLY A 116 13.38 31.00 19.79
CA GLY A 116 14.52 31.25 20.68
C GLY A 116 14.76 30.20 21.79
N VAL A 117 13.98 29.12 21.88
CA VAL A 117 14.21 28.05 22.88
C VAL A 117 15.60 27.40 22.77
N GLN A 118 16.17 27.48 21.57
CA GLN A 118 17.40 26.85 21.10
C GLN A 118 18.61 27.21 21.97
N GLU A 119 18.83 28.51 22.20
CA GLU A 119 19.92 29.05 23.03
C GLU A 119 19.89 28.49 24.47
N TYR A 120 18.69 28.26 25.00
CA TYR A 120 18.50 27.69 26.33
C TYR A 120 18.64 26.16 26.37
N THR A 121 18.43 25.46 25.25
CA THR A 121 18.52 23.99 25.17
C THR A 121 19.92 23.43 24.95
N GLN A 122 20.81 24.14 24.25
CA GLN A 122 22.12 23.60 23.85
C GLN A 122 22.97 23.16 25.05
N GLN A 123 23.12 24.01 26.06
CA GLN A 123 23.94 23.68 27.24
C GLN A 123 23.35 22.54 28.11
N PRO A 124 22.04 22.49 28.42
CA PRO A 124 21.41 21.31 29.03
C PRO A 124 21.60 20.01 28.24
N ILE A 125 21.55 20.05 26.91
CA ILE A 125 21.81 18.87 26.05
C ILE A 125 23.26 18.41 26.21
N LEU A 126 24.24 19.30 26.06
CA LEU A 126 25.67 18.97 26.22
C LEU A 126 25.99 18.38 27.61
N ASN A 127 25.39 18.95 28.66
CA ASN A 127 25.49 18.39 30.01
C ASN A 127 24.84 17.00 30.11
N GLY A 128 23.69 16.81 29.46
CA GLY A 128 22.94 15.56 29.42
C GLY A 128 23.62 14.43 28.66
N LEU A 129 24.37 14.74 27.58
CA LEU A 129 25.19 13.77 26.84
C LEU A 129 26.28 13.15 27.73
N ARG A 130 26.80 13.92 28.70
CA ARG A 130 27.85 13.52 29.64
C ARG A 130 27.32 13.06 31.01
N ASP A 131 26.00 12.86 31.15
CA ASP A 131 25.38 12.45 32.42
C ASP A 131 25.77 11.01 32.82
N LYS A 132 25.91 10.75 34.13
CA LYS A 132 26.21 9.42 34.67
C LYS A 132 25.09 8.41 34.41
N ALA A 133 23.82 8.83 34.43
CA ALA A 133 22.66 7.98 34.23
C ALA A 133 22.32 7.80 32.75
N SER A 134 22.25 6.56 32.27
CA SER A 134 21.96 6.26 30.86
C SER A 134 20.61 6.82 30.41
N TYR A 135 19.60 6.87 31.28
CA TYR A 135 18.31 7.49 30.96
C TYR A 135 18.44 8.95 30.49
N VAL A 136 19.29 9.75 31.12
CA VAL A 136 19.50 11.15 30.74
C VAL A 136 20.25 11.23 29.41
N ARG A 137 21.30 10.40 29.22
CA ARG A 137 22.03 10.33 27.94
C ARG A 137 21.12 9.93 26.76
N ARG A 138 20.26 8.91 26.94
CA ARG A 138 19.25 8.50 25.94
C ARG A 138 18.35 9.65 25.52
N VAL A 139 17.95 10.50 26.46
CA VAL A 139 17.11 11.69 26.20
C VAL A 139 17.91 12.78 25.52
N ALA A 140 19.13 13.07 26.00
CA ALA A 140 19.99 14.12 25.45
C ALA A 140 20.32 13.86 23.98
N VAL A 141 20.68 12.62 23.64
CA VAL A 141 20.96 12.16 22.27
C VAL A 141 19.77 12.43 21.33
N LEU A 142 18.56 11.96 21.68
CA LEU A 142 17.35 12.26 20.90
C LEU A 142 16.98 13.76 20.93
N GLY A 143 17.43 14.49 21.95
CA GLY A 143 17.35 15.93 22.06
C GLY A 143 18.16 16.64 20.97
N CYS A 144 19.35 16.14 20.61
CA CYS A 144 20.18 16.67 19.53
C CYS A 144 19.43 16.66 18.19
N ALA A 145 18.84 15.52 17.80
CA ALA A 145 18.08 15.39 16.56
C ALA A 145 16.84 16.30 16.54
N LYS A 146 16.10 16.36 17.65
CA LYS A 146 14.96 17.28 17.78
C LYS A 146 15.36 18.75 17.71
N MET A 147 16.49 19.11 18.31
CA MET A 147 17.03 20.46 18.28
C MET A 147 17.37 20.82 16.83
N HIS A 148 18.13 19.99 16.12
CA HIS A 148 18.46 20.16 14.70
C HIS A 148 17.20 20.37 13.84
N ASN A 149 16.19 19.51 13.97
CA ASN A 149 14.94 19.61 13.19
C ASN A 149 14.10 20.86 13.51
N LEU A 150 14.41 21.61 14.58
CA LEU A 150 13.82 22.91 14.88
C LEU A 150 14.67 24.11 14.40
N HIS A 151 15.91 23.88 13.95
CA HIS A 151 16.82 24.93 13.43
C HIS A 151 16.81 25.04 11.90
N GLY A 152 16.31 24.03 11.17
CA GLY A 152 16.46 23.95 9.71
C GLY A 152 17.93 23.80 9.29
N ASP A 153 18.26 24.26 8.08
CA ASP A 153 19.61 24.18 7.46
C ASP A 153 20.69 25.06 8.13
N SER A 154 20.62 25.28 9.45
CA SER A 154 21.67 25.93 10.23
C SER A 154 22.92 25.04 10.29
N GLU A 155 24.11 25.66 10.26
CA GLU A 155 25.38 24.92 10.32
C GLU A 155 25.46 23.96 11.52
N VAL A 156 25.78 22.70 11.23
CA VAL A 156 25.83 21.64 12.24
C VAL A 156 27.00 21.89 13.21
N ASP A 157 26.71 21.98 14.50
CA ASP A 157 27.74 22.09 15.55
C ASP A 157 28.63 20.83 15.57
N GLY A 158 29.84 20.94 15.01
CA GLY A 158 30.81 19.84 14.94
C GLY A 158 31.22 19.31 16.31
N ALA A 159 31.12 20.09 17.39
CA ALA A 159 31.38 19.61 18.74
C ALA A 159 30.27 18.65 19.22
N LEU A 160 29.01 18.93 18.86
CA LEU A 160 27.87 18.06 19.14
C LEU A 160 28.01 16.72 18.42
N VAL A 161 28.37 16.75 17.13
CA VAL A 161 28.59 15.55 16.31
C VAL A 161 29.74 14.70 16.87
N HIS A 162 30.83 15.31 17.30
CA HIS A 162 31.95 14.59 17.94
C HIS A 162 31.54 13.88 19.24
N GLU A 163 30.76 14.52 20.11
CA GLU A 163 30.23 13.88 21.32
C GLU A 163 29.28 12.72 20.99
N LEU A 164 28.45 12.85 19.96
CA LEU A 164 27.59 11.76 19.49
C LEU A 164 28.43 10.56 18.98
N TYR A 165 29.45 10.77 18.15
CA TYR A 165 30.35 9.69 17.73
C TYR A 165 31.07 9.00 18.89
N SER A 166 31.39 9.72 19.98
CA SER A 166 31.91 9.13 21.22
C SER A 166 30.89 8.19 21.88
N LEU A 167 29.61 8.59 21.92
CA LEU A 167 28.51 7.81 22.51
C LEU A 167 28.12 6.55 21.73
N LEU A 168 28.62 6.33 20.50
CA LEU A 168 28.49 5.03 19.82
C LEU A 168 29.17 3.88 20.59
N ARG A 169 30.06 4.20 21.55
CA ARG A 169 30.74 3.22 22.41
C ARG A 169 30.11 3.08 23.81
N ASP A 170 28.96 3.71 24.08
CA ASP A 170 28.30 3.70 25.40
C ASP A 170 28.10 2.27 25.95
N GLN A 171 27.99 2.12 27.26
CA GLN A 171 27.66 0.84 27.89
C GLN A 171 26.20 0.44 27.61
N ASP A 172 25.31 1.42 27.48
CA ASP A 172 23.87 1.26 27.32
C ASP A 172 23.48 1.09 25.84
N PRO A 173 22.93 -0.07 25.42
CA PRO A 173 22.65 -0.33 24.00
C PRO A 173 21.64 0.64 23.37
N ILE A 174 20.67 1.14 24.17
CA ILE A 174 19.65 2.08 23.69
C ILE A 174 20.26 3.47 23.44
N VAL A 175 21.31 3.87 24.17
CA VAL A 175 22.06 5.10 23.86
C VAL A 175 22.73 4.97 22.48
N VAL A 176 23.35 3.83 22.19
CA VAL A 176 24.03 3.58 20.89
C VAL A 176 23.05 3.65 19.72
N VAL A 177 21.90 2.97 19.83
CA VAL A 177 20.85 2.97 18.80
C VAL A 177 20.28 4.37 18.58
N ASN A 178 19.92 5.08 19.65
CA ASN A 178 19.43 6.45 19.54
C ASN A 178 20.50 7.41 19.01
N CYS A 179 21.79 7.11 19.22
CA CYS A 179 22.89 7.90 18.69
C CYS A 179 23.03 7.73 17.18
N LEU A 180 22.95 6.50 16.67
CA LEU A 180 22.88 6.25 15.23
C LEU A 180 21.70 6.97 14.58
N ARG A 181 20.49 6.88 15.16
CA ARG A 181 19.31 7.65 14.73
C ARG A 181 19.58 9.16 14.68
N SER A 182 20.24 9.70 15.70
CA SER A 182 20.42 11.14 15.84
C SER A 182 21.49 11.67 14.91
N LEU A 183 22.59 10.93 14.72
CA LEU A 183 23.60 11.22 13.72
C LEU A 183 23.01 11.12 12.29
N GLU A 184 22.11 10.18 12.02
CA GLU A 184 21.48 10.02 10.70
C GLU A 184 20.63 11.22 10.31
N GLU A 185 19.81 11.73 11.24
CA GLU A 185 18.95 12.89 10.98
C GLU A 185 19.75 14.20 10.94
N ILE A 186 20.82 14.34 11.74
CA ILE A 186 21.72 15.52 11.72
C ILE A 186 22.56 15.55 10.44
N LEU A 187 23.15 14.43 10.04
CA LEU A 187 24.05 14.33 8.87
C LEU A 187 23.28 14.06 7.56
N LYS A 188 21.96 14.20 7.56
CA LYS A 188 21.06 13.88 6.43
C LYS A 188 21.45 14.60 5.13
N HIS A 189 21.92 15.84 5.23
CA HIS A 189 22.38 16.64 4.09
C HIS A 189 23.75 16.19 3.56
N GLU A 190 24.57 15.54 4.39
CA GLU A 190 25.89 14.99 4.05
C GLU A 190 25.83 13.52 3.56
N GLY A 191 24.64 12.91 3.53
CA GLY A 191 24.44 11.50 3.17
C GLY A 191 24.29 10.53 4.35
N GLY A 192 24.12 11.05 5.57
CA GLY A 192 23.85 10.27 6.78
C GLY A 192 25.10 9.70 7.46
N VAL A 193 24.91 8.74 8.38
CA VAL A 193 26.02 8.18 9.17
C VAL A 193 26.91 7.28 8.31
N VAL A 194 28.19 7.64 8.21
CA VAL A 194 29.22 6.78 7.61
C VAL A 194 29.59 5.64 8.56
N ILE A 195 29.23 4.42 8.19
CA ILE A 195 29.58 3.20 8.94
C ILE A 195 30.94 2.66 8.47
N ASN A 196 31.96 2.84 9.30
CA ASN A 196 33.30 2.30 9.06
C ASN A 196 33.49 0.90 9.69
N LYS A 197 34.56 0.18 9.31
CA LYS A 197 34.86 -1.17 9.84
C LYS A 197 34.85 -1.24 11.38
N PRO A 198 35.51 -0.33 12.13
CA PRO A 198 35.40 -0.30 13.58
C PRO A 198 33.98 -0.17 14.13
N ILE A 199 33.13 0.68 13.53
CA ILE A 199 31.72 0.85 13.95
C ILE A 199 30.91 -0.41 13.60
N ALA A 200 31.03 -0.93 12.38
CA ALA A 200 30.32 -2.14 11.94
C ALA A 200 30.61 -3.34 12.87
N HIS A 201 31.89 -3.62 13.13
CA HIS A 201 32.31 -4.69 14.05
C HIS A 201 31.86 -4.41 15.49
N HIS A 202 31.84 -3.16 15.94
CA HIS A 202 31.35 -2.82 17.28
C HIS A 202 29.86 -3.10 17.45
N LEU A 203 29.05 -2.75 16.43
CA LEU A 203 27.61 -2.95 16.42
C LEU A 203 27.26 -4.43 16.35
N LEU A 204 27.87 -5.18 15.41
CA LEU A 204 27.71 -6.63 15.26
C LEU A 204 28.00 -7.39 16.56
N ASN A 205 29.14 -7.12 17.20
CA ASN A 205 29.51 -7.75 18.48
C ASN A 205 28.59 -7.37 19.66
N ARG A 206 27.73 -6.35 19.52
CA ARG A 206 26.70 -5.99 20.50
C ARG A 206 25.27 -6.37 20.10
N MET A 207 25.04 -6.97 18.93
CA MET A 207 23.69 -7.33 18.45
C MET A 207 22.88 -8.14 19.47
N SER A 208 23.53 -9.10 20.16
CA SER A 208 22.91 -9.93 21.21
C SER A 208 22.47 -9.16 22.47
N LYS A 209 22.92 -7.91 22.65
CA LYS A 209 22.54 -7.01 23.76
C LYS A 209 21.47 -5.98 23.36
N LEU A 210 21.12 -5.91 22.08
CA LEU A 210 20.07 -5.05 21.56
C LEU A 210 18.71 -5.75 21.68
N ASP A 211 17.65 -4.97 21.84
CA ASP A 211 16.28 -5.42 21.70
C ASP A 211 15.92 -5.60 20.21
N GLN A 212 14.80 -6.25 19.90
CA GLN A 212 14.40 -6.55 18.52
C GLN A 212 14.32 -5.29 17.63
N TRP A 213 13.85 -4.17 18.19
CA TRP A 213 13.80 -2.87 17.49
C TRP A 213 15.20 -2.30 17.22
N GLY A 214 16.09 -2.33 18.21
CA GLY A 214 17.49 -1.92 18.04
C GLY A 214 18.27 -2.82 17.08
N GLN A 215 18.00 -4.13 17.07
CA GLN A 215 18.61 -5.09 16.12
C GLN A 215 18.18 -4.77 14.68
N ALA A 216 16.88 -4.63 14.42
CA ALA A 216 16.36 -4.34 13.08
C ALA A 216 16.95 -3.04 12.51
N GLU A 217 17.06 -2.00 13.33
CA GLU A 217 17.60 -0.71 12.93
C GLU A 217 19.13 -0.73 12.74
N VAL A 218 19.88 -1.40 13.63
CA VAL A 218 21.32 -1.58 13.45
C VAL A 218 21.62 -2.38 12.18
N LEU A 219 20.80 -3.39 11.83
CA LEU A 219 20.90 -4.08 10.54
C LEU A 219 20.69 -3.11 9.37
N THR A 220 19.70 -2.20 9.44
CA THR A 220 19.49 -1.16 8.41
C THR A 220 20.73 -0.27 8.22
N PHE A 221 21.42 0.11 9.29
CA PHE A 221 22.69 0.85 9.18
C PHE A 221 23.83 -0.01 8.62
N LEU A 222 23.91 -1.30 9.01
CA LEU A 222 24.93 -2.23 8.53
C LEU A 222 24.83 -2.55 7.03
N LEU A 223 23.64 -2.40 6.40
CA LEU A 223 23.48 -2.52 4.94
C LEU A 223 24.36 -1.53 4.15
N ARG A 224 24.79 -0.41 4.77
CA ARG A 224 25.71 0.56 4.15
C ARG A 224 27.18 0.12 4.20
N TYR A 225 27.52 -0.90 4.98
CA TYR A 225 28.88 -1.40 5.11
C TYR A 225 29.15 -2.54 4.12
N GLN A 226 30.11 -2.34 3.22
CA GLN A 226 30.60 -3.40 2.33
C GLN A 226 31.86 -4.05 2.93
N PRO A 227 31.85 -5.37 3.23
CA PRO A 227 33.04 -6.11 3.66
C PRO A 227 34.15 -6.07 2.60
N ARG A 228 35.41 -6.04 3.04
CA ARG A 228 36.57 -5.94 2.11
C ARG A 228 37.14 -7.29 1.70
N SER A 229 36.85 -8.36 2.43
CA SER A 229 37.29 -9.72 2.14
C SER A 229 36.15 -10.71 2.33
N GLU A 230 36.20 -11.84 1.62
CA GLU A 230 35.24 -12.93 1.78
C GLU A 230 35.28 -13.50 3.19
N GLU A 231 36.47 -13.62 3.81
CA GLU A 231 36.62 -14.01 5.22
C GLU A 231 35.81 -13.11 6.16
N GLU A 232 35.89 -11.79 5.98
CA GLU A 232 35.11 -10.84 6.79
C GLU A 232 33.60 -10.98 6.55
N LEU A 233 33.18 -11.28 5.32
CA LEU A 233 31.78 -11.57 5.01
C LEU A 233 31.32 -12.86 5.72
N PHE A 234 32.10 -13.93 5.69
CA PHE A 234 31.78 -15.18 6.39
C PHE A 234 31.71 -14.98 7.91
N ASP A 235 32.63 -14.23 8.52
CA ASP A 235 32.59 -13.88 9.94
C ASP A 235 31.30 -13.13 10.31
N ILE A 236 30.88 -12.17 9.48
CA ILE A 236 29.63 -11.42 9.68
C ILE A 236 28.42 -12.34 9.56
N LEU A 237 28.37 -13.21 8.55
CA LEU A 237 27.27 -14.17 8.36
C LEU A 237 27.16 -15.15 9.54
N ASN A 238 28.27 -15.70 10.01
CA ASN A 238 28.31 -16.59 11.18
C ASN A 238 27.77 -15.93 12.46
N LEU A 239 27.97 -14.61 12.64
CA LEU A 239 27.38 -13.85 13.74
C LEU A 239 25.86 -13.67 13.57
N LEU A 240 25.38 -13.54 12.33
CA LEU A 240 23.97 -13.32 11.99
C LEU A 240 23.11 -14.61 11.98
N ASP A 241 23.70 -15.78 11.75
CA ASP A 241 23.02 -17.09 11.76
C ASP A 241 22.13 -17.35 12.98
N SER A 242 22.54 -16.84 14.14
CA SER A 242 21.77 -16.99 15.39
C SER A 242 20.43 -16.24 15.37
N PHE A 243 20.31 -15.19 14.55
CA PHE A 243 19.11 -14.37 14.40
C PHE A 243 18.20 -14.84 13.26
N LEU A 244 18.70 -15.64 12.30
CA LEU A 244 17.90 -16.20 11.20
C LEU A 244 16.98 -17.35 11.64
N LYS A 245 17.20 -17.94 12.82
CA LYS A 245 16.42 -19.08 13.33
C LYS A 245 15.03 -18.72 13.85
N SER A 246 14.67 -17.43 13.89
CA SER A 246 13.30 -17.01 14.17
C SER A 246 12.45 -17.04 12.88
N SER A 247 11.75 -18.15 12.69
CA SER A 247 10.58 -18.29 11.80
C SER A 247 10.81 -18.18 10.28
N SER A 248 11.22 -19.29 9.64
CA SER A 248 10.89 -19.56 8.23
C SER A 248 10.58 -21.05 7.97
N PRO A 249 9.44 -21.40 7.35
CA PRO A 249 8.97 -22.78 7.20
C PRO A 249 9.50 -23.49 5.92
N GLY A 250 10.82 -23.48 5.69
CA GLY A 250 11.40 -24.05 4.46
C GLY A 250 11.37 -25.58 4.36
N GLY A 251 11.29 -26.30 5.48
CA GLY A 251 11.36 -27.76 5.53
C GLY A 251 10.01 -28.50 5.55
N ILE A 252 8.89 -27.78 5.40
CA ILE A 252 7.57 -28.25 5.86
C ILE A 252 6.72 -28.92 4.75
N ALA A 253 7.01 -28.64 3.47
CA ALA A 253 6.13 -29.02 2.35
C ALA A 253 5.87 -30.54 2.19
N ARG A 254 6.78 -31.43 2.61
CA ARG A 254 6.68 -32.88 2.36
C ARG A 254 5.82 -33.67 3.35
N THR A 255 5.55 -33.14 4.54
CA THR A 255 4.74 -33.84 5.56
C THR A 255 3.27 -33.41 5.57
N TYR A 256 2.95 -32.30 4.91
CA TYR A 256 1.59 -31.75 4.90
C TYR A 256 0.73 -32.30 3.75
N THR A 257 1.32 -32.76 2.64
CA THR A 257 0.55 -33.24 1.46
C THR A 257 -0.45 -34.34 1.82
N ASP A 258 -0.04 -35.33 2.59
CA ASP A 258 -0.88 -36.50 2.88
C ASP A 258 -2.04 -36.13 3.83
N GLN A 259 -1.77 -35.24 4.80
CA GLN A 259 -2.78 -34.70 5.71
C GLN A 259 -3.75 -33.75 4.98
N CYS A 260 -3.25 -32.93 4.06
CA CYS A 260 -4.07 -32.07 3.21
C CYS A 260 -4.98 -32.88 2.30
N VAL A 261 -4.47 -33.94 1.65
CA VAL A 261 -5.30 -34.84 0.83
C VAL A 261 -6.37 -35.51 1.67
N GLN A 262 -6.05 -35.99 2.89
CA GLN A 262 -7.06 -36.57 3.77
C GLN A 262 -8.18 -35.56 4.11
N ILE A 263 -7.81 -34.33 4.53
CA ILE A 263 -8.79 -33.28 4.86
C ILE A 263 -9.66 -32.92 3.64
N LEU A 264 -9.05 -32.80 2.45
CA LEU A 264 -9.78 -32.50 1.21
C LEU A 264 -10.76 -33.62 0.84
N THR A 265 -10.38 -34.89 1.00
CA THR A 265 -11.28 -36.05 0.81
C THR A 265 -12.41 -36.08 1.85
N GLU A 266 -12.14 -35.72 3.12
CA GLU A 266 -13.18 -35.59 4.15
C GLU A 266 -14.17 -34.46 3.83
N LEU A 267 -13.70 -33.32 3.30
CA LEU A 267 -14.54 -32.22 2.84
C LEU A 267 -15.40 -32.59 1.61
N LEU A 268 -14.86 -33.41 0.71
CA LEU A 268 -15.57 -33.93 -0.47
C LEU A 268 -16.79 -34.78 -0.06
N GLY A 269 -16.66 -35.54 1.03
CA GLY A 269 -17.73 -36.34 1.63
C GLY A 269 -18.90 -35.52 2.21
N LEU A 270 -18.78 -34.19 2.30
CA LEU A 270 -19.88 -33.31 2.71
C LEU A 270 -20.91 -33.05 1.59
N GLN A 271 -20.58 -33.38 0.33
CA GLN A 271 -21.44 -33.21 -0.86
C GLN A 271 -22.08 -31.81 -0.99
N GLN A 272 -21.30 -30.76 -0.69
CA GLN A 272 -21.73 -29.37 -0.91
C GLN A 272 -21.11 -28.82 -2.20
N GLU A 273 -21.95 -28.44 -3.17
CA GLU A 273 -21.58 -27.94 -4.50
C GLU A 273 -20.33 -27.03 -4.52
N HIS A 274 -20.36 -25.90 -3.79
CA HIS A 274 -19.23 -24.97 -3.75
C HIS A 274 -17.95 -25.56 -3.13
N ILE A 275 -18.07 -26.49 -2.18
CA ILE A 275 -16.91 -27.15 -1.56
C ILE A 275 -16.34 -28.19 -2.54
N THR A 276 -17.19 -29.02 -3.14
CA THR A 276 -16.80 -30.03 -4.13
C THR A 276 -16.08 -29.40 -5.33
N THR A 277 -16.60 -28.28 -5.88
CA THR A 277 -15.93 -27.51 -6.94
C THR A 277 -14.51 -27.11 -6.55
N VAL A 278 -14.33 -26.44 -5.40
CA VAL A 278 -13.02 -25.95 -4.95
C VAL A 278 -12.06 -27.11 -4.61
N VAL A 279 -12.56 -28.18 -3.97
CA VAL A 279 -11.75 -29.37 -3.68
C VAL A 279 -11.23 -30.00 -4.97
N VAL A 280 -12.07 -30.19 -5.99
CA VAL A 280 -11.66 -30.78 -7.28
C VAL A 280 -10.67 -29.88 -8.03
N GLN A 281 -10.82 -28.54 -7.98
CA GLN A 281 -9.79 -27.61 -8.46
C GLN A 281 -8.45 -27.81 -7.74
N THR A 282 -8.46 -27.81 -6.40
CA THR A 282 -7.22 -28.00 -5.63
C THR A 282 -6.59 -29.38 -5.86
N PHE A 283 -7.39 -30.42 -6.12
CA PHE A 283 -6.88 -31.75 -6.50
C PHE A 283 -6.17 -31.75 -7.86
N ARG A 284 -6.68 -31.04 -8.87
CA ARG A 284 -5.97 -30.86 -10.16
C ARG A 284 -4.58 -30.25 -9.92
N ASP A 285 -4.54 -29.15 -9.18
CA ASP A 285 -3.31 -28.37 -8.97
C ASP A 285 -2.31 -29.14 -8.09
N LEU A 286 -2.80 -29.85 -7.07
CA LEU A 286 -2.01 -30.67 -6.15
C LEU A 286 -1.43 -31.92 -6.84
N VAL A 287 -2.17 -32.59 -7.72
CA VAL A 287 -1.66 -33.74 -8.49
C VAL A 287 -0.56 -33.31 -9.47
N TRP A 288 -0.69 -32.13 -10.08
CA TRP A 288 0.37 -31.57 -10.92
C TRP A 288 1.66 -31.28 -10.15
N LEU A 289 1.54 -30.58 -9.01
CA LEU A 289 2.69 -30.21 -8.18
C LEU A 289 3.34 -31.39 -7.44
N CYS A 290 2.55 -32.41 -7.09
CA CYS A 290 2.95 -33.51 -6.22
C CYS A 290 2.46 -34.86 -6.75
N PRO A 291 3.05 -35.42 -7.82
CA PRO A 291 2.59 -36.66 -8.45
C PRO A 291 2.42 -37.86 -7.50
N GLN A 292 3.06 -37.87 -6.33
CA GLN A 292 2.85 -38.89 -5.30
C GLN A 292 1.41 -38.99 -4.76
N CYS A 293 0.61 -37.92 -4.81
CA CYS A 293 -0.76 -37.93 -4.30
C CYS A 293 -1.81 -38.50 -5.27
N THR A 294 -1.42 -38.76 -6.53
CA THR A 294 -2.32 -39.14 -7.63
C THR A 294 -3.25 -40.31 -7.28
N GLU A 295 -2.74 -41.35 -6.62
CA GLU A 295 -3.53 -42.54 -6.26
C GLU A 295 -4.68 -42.21 -5.30
N ALA A 296 -4.41 -41.40 -4.26
CA ALA A 296 -5.40 -41.02 -3.26
C ALA A 296 -6.49 -40.11 -3.86
N VAL A 297 -6.09 -39.18 -4.74
CA VAL A 297 -7.04 -38.33 -5.47
C VAL A 297 -7.91 -39.16 -6.43
N CYS A 298 -7.33 -40.09 -7.20
CA CYS A 298 -8.08 -40.97 -8.11
C CYS A 298 -9.12 -41.84 -7.39
N GLN A 299 -8.87 -42.21 -6.13
CA GLN A 299 -9.82 -42.97 -5.30
C GLN A 299 -10.94 -42.09 -4.73
N ALA A 300 -10.73 -40.79 -4.56
CA ALA A 300 -11.69 -39.85 -3.99
C ALA A 300 -12.66 -39.25 -5.04
N LEU A 301 -12.27 -39.19 -6.32
CA LEU A 301 -13.03 -38.53 -7.37
C LEU A 301 -14.41 -39.13 -7.76
N PRO A 302 -14.68 -40.44 -7.70
CA PRO A 302 -15.98 -40.99 -8.12
C PRO A 302 -17.16 -40.48 -7.27
N GLY A 303 -18.25 -40.04 -7.90
CA GLY A 303 -19.43 -39.50 -7.23
C GLY A 303 -19.38 -37.98 -6.97
N CYS A 304 -18.41 -37.28 -7.57
CA CYS A 304 -18.31 -35.81 -7.50
C CYS A 304 -19.09 -35.13 -8.64
N GLU A 305 -19.29 -35.85 -9.75
CA GLU A 305 -19.92 -35.39 -10.99
C GLU A 305 -21.33 -34.80 -10.79
N GLU A 306 -22.15 -35.37 -9.89
CA GLU A 306 -23.51 -34.90 -9.62
C GLU A 306 -23.57 -33.49 -8.98
N ASN A 307 -22.48 -33.06 -8.33
CA ASN A 307 -22.45 -31.88 -7.47
C ASN A 307 -21.72 -30.67 -8.08
N ILE A 308 -21.24 -30.74 -9.33
CA ILE A 308 -20.40 -29.68 -9.94
C ILE A 308 -21.12 -29.02 -11.13
N GLN A 309 -21.59 -27.79 -10.92
CA GLN A 309 -22.20 -26.97 -11.99
C GLN A 309 -21.25 -25.93 -12.58
N ASP A 310 -20.31 -25.41 -11.78
CA ASP A 310 -19.38 -24.33 -12.16
C ASP A 310 -18.44 -24.73 -13.30
N SER A 311 -18.21 -23.79 -14.23
CA SER A 311 -17.39 -24.04 -15.43
C SER A 311 -15.94 -24.42 -15.11
N GLU A 312 -15.34 -23.83 -14.07
CA GLU A 312 -13.99 -24.13 -13.63
C GLU A 312 -13.89 -25.50 -12.92
N GLY A 313 -14.92 -25.87 -12.15
CA GLY A 313 -15.01 -27.19 -11.51
C GLY A 313 -15.16 -28.31 -12.54
N LYS A 314 -16.03 -28.12 -13.54
CA LYS A 314 -16.20 -29.04 -14.67
C LYS A 314 -14.88 -29.22 -15.43
N GLN A 315 -14.18 -28.13 -15.75
CA GLN A 315 -12.85 -28.20 -16.38
C GLN A 315 -11.85 -28.99 -15.53
N ALA A 316 -11.78 -28.74 -14.22
CA ALA A 316 -10.87 -29.47 -13.34
C ALA A 316 -11.20 -30.97 -13.24
N LEU A 317 -12.48 -31.34 -13.13
CA LEU A 317 -12.93 -32.73 -13.14
C LEU A 317 -12.58 -33.42 -14.47
N ILE A 318 -12.96 -32.81 -15.60
CA ILE A 318 -12.73 -33.36 -16.94
C ILE A 318 -11.23 -33.53 -17.22
N TRP A 319 -10.39 -32.57 -16.82
CA TRP A 319 -8.93 -32.69 -16.90
C TRP A 319 -8.41 -33.89 -16.09
N LEU A 320 -8.86 -34.06 -14.84
CA LEU A 320 -8.45 -35.18 -13.97
C LEU A 320 -8.85 -36.53 -14.56
N LEU A 321 -10.08 -36.64 -15.09
CA LEU A 321 -10.57 -37.83 -15.79
C LEU A 321 -9.80 -38.09 -17.10
N GLY A 322 -9.41 -37.06 -17.83
CA GLY A 322 -8.63 -37.17 -19.07
C GLY A 322 -7.17 -37.58 -18.86
N VAL A 323 -6.51 -37.05 -17.83
CA VAL A 323 -5.09 -37.33 -17.53
C VAL A 323 -4.93 -38.64 -16.74
N HIS A 324 -5.84 -38.95 -15.82
CA HIS A 324 -5.73 -40.12 -14.94
C HIS A 324 -6.82 -41.19 -15.15
N GLY A 325 -7.64 -41.09 -16.20
CA GLY A 325 -8.70 -42.04 -16.52
C GLY A 325 -8.23 -43.47 -16.86
N GLU A 326 -6.94 -43.72 -17.01
CA GLU A 326 -6.42 -45.10 -16.98
C GLU A 326 -6.69 -45.75 -15.62
N LYS A 327 -6.47 -45.02 -14.52
CA LYS A 327 -6.63 -45.47 -13.13
C LYS A 327 -8.06 -45.37 -12.62
N ILE A 328 -8.84 -44.41 -13.13
CA ILE A 328 -10.23 -44.18 -12.71
C ILE A 328 -11.14 -45.08 -13.57
N PRO A 329 -11.82 -46.10 -13.02
CA PRO A 329 -12.62 -47.03 -13.81
C PRO A 329 -13.82 -46.35 -14.47
N ASN A 330 -14.46 -45.40 -13.77
CA ASN A 330 -15.69 -44.73 -14.21
C ASN A 330 -15.47 -43.60 -15.25
N ALA A 331 -14.22 -43.22 -15.53
CA ALA A 331 -13.92 -42.04 -16.35
C ALA A 331 -14.56 -42.01 -17.75
N PRO A 332 -14.61 -43.13 -18.51
CA PRO A 332 -15.28 -43.14 -19.82
C PRO A 332 -16.78 -42.82 -19.73
N TYR A 333 -17.49 -43.39 -18.74
CA TYR A 333 -18.93 -43.19 -18.57
C TYR A 333 -19.27 -41.76 -18.14
N VAL A 334 -18.47 -41.15 -17.25
CA VAL A 334 -18.67 -39.76 -16.83
C VAL A 334 -18.41 -38.80 -17.99
N LEU A 335 -17.37 -39.04 -18.79
CA LEU A 335 -17.09 -38.22 -19.98
C LEU A 335 -18.11 -38.44 -21.10
N GLU A 336 -18.74 -39.62 -21.19
CA GLU A 336 -19.84 -39.89 -22.12
C GLU A 336 -21.08 -39.04 -21.78
N ASP A 337 -21.48 -38.94 -20.52
CA ASP A 337 -22.60 -38.06 -20.09
C ASP A 337 -22.32 -36.57 -20.40
N PHE A 338 -21.08 -36.10 -20.22
CA PHE A 338 -20.67 -34.76 -20.67
C PHE A 338 -20.76 -34.58 -22.21
N VAL A 339 -20.58 -35.65 -23.00
CA VAL A 339 -20.74 -35.62 -24.46
C VAL A 339 -22.21 -35.66 -24.88
N GLU A 340 -23.06 -36.43 -24.20
CA GLU A 340 -24.51 -36.43 -24.47
C GLU A 340 -25.14 -35.06 -24.17
N ASN A 341 -24.65 -34.39 -23.12
CA ASN A 341 -25.05 -33.04 -22.73
C ASN A 341 -24.22 -31.91 -23.39
N VAL A 342 -23.35 -32.20 -24.37
CA VAL A 342 -22.47 -31.16 -24.98
C VAL A 342 -23.26 -30.03 -25.66
N LYS A 343 -24.49 -30.31 -26.10
CA LYS A 343 -25.39 -29.34 -26.75
C LYS A 343 -26.01 -28.33 -25.78
N SER A 344 -26.16 -28.69 -24.50
CA SER A 344 -26.68 -27.82 -23.44
C SER A 344 -25.59 -27.09 -22.66
N GLU A 345 -24.34 -27.55 -22.75
CA GLU A 345 -23.19 -26.90 -22.11
C GLU A 345 -22.93 -25.50 -22.70
N THR A 346 -22.90 -24.49 -21.81
CA THR A 346 -22.89 -23.07 -22.18
C THR A 346 -21.48 -22.51 -22.31
N PHE A 347 -20.48 -23.13 -21.67
CA PHE A 347 -19.12 -22.62 -21.59
C PHE A 347 -18.18 -23.28 -22.61
N PRO A 348 -17.62 -22.54 -23.60
CA PRO A 348 -16.70 -23.12 -24.59
C PRO A 348 -15.44 -23.74 -23.98
N ALA A 349 -14.96 -23.21 -22.84
CA ALA A 349 -13.79 -23.73 -22.13
C ALA A 349 -14.00 -25.18 -21.63
N VAL A 350 -15.21 -25.53 -21.19
CA VAL A 350 -15.56 -26.92 -20.80
C VAL A 350 -15.50 -27.85 -22.02
N LYS A 351 -16.01 -27.40 -23.18
CA LYS A 351 -15.96 -28.16 -24.44
C LYS A 351 -14.52 -28.37 -24.95
N MET A 352 -13.66 -27.35 -24.80
CA MET A 352 -12.23 -27.44 -25.12
C MET A 352 -11.49 -28.46 -24.26
N GLU A 353 -11.77 -28.47 -22.96
CA GLU A 353 -11.17 -29.44 -22.05
C GLU A 353 -11.72 -30.86 -22.29
N LEU A 354 -13.02 -30.99 -22.56
CA LEU A 354 -13.67 -32.26 -22.92
C LEU A 354 -13.06 -32.90 -24.18
N LEU A 355 -12.82 -32.11 -25.23
CA LEU A 355 -12.08 -32.54 -26.43
C LEU A 355 -10.67 -33.04 -26.10
N THR A 356 -9.97 -32.34 -25.20
CA THR A 356 -8.59 -32.66 -24.81
C THR A 356 -8.54 -33.93 -23.94
N ALA A 357 -9.47 -34.05 -22.99
CA ALA A 357 -9.58 -35.16 -22.05
C ALA A 357 -10.01 -36.47 -22.72
N LEU A 358 -11.04 -36.45 -23.57
CA LEU A 358 -11.45 -37.66 -24.31
C LEU A 358 -10.42 -38.10 -25.33
N LEU A 359 -9.70 -37.16 -25.95
CA LEU A 359 -8.58 -37.52 -26.81
C LEU A 359 -7.45 -38.18 -26.01
N ARG A 360 -7.07 -37.64 -24.84
CA ARG A 360 -6.10 -38.28 -23.93
C ARG A 360 -6.56 -39.68 -23.49
N LEU A 361 -7.83 -39.83 -23.10
CA LEU A 361 -8.38 -41.11 -22.63
C LEU A 361 -8.49 -42.15 -23.76
N PHE A 362 -8.79 -41.74 -24.99
CA PHE A 362 -8.76 -42.63 -26.16
C PHE A 362 -7.37 -43.25 -26.41
N LEU A 363 -6.28 -42.55 -26.06
CA LEU A 363 -4.90 -43.06 -26.23
C LEU A 363 -4.53 -44.18 -25.25
N SER A 364 -5.27 -44.32 -24.14
CA SER A 364 -5.12 -45.39 -23.14
C SER A 364 -6.24 -46.44 -23.22
N ARG A 365 -7.51 -46.04 -23.43
CA ARG A 365 -8.69 -46.92 -23.56
C ARG A 365 -9.44 -46.71 -24.88
N PRO A 366 -8.88 -47.13 -26.03
CA PRO A 366 -9.49 -46.89 -27.34
C PRO A 366 -10.83 -47.59 -27.53
N ALA A 367 -11.02 -48.80 -27.01
CA ALA A 367 -12.23 -49.60 -27.21
C ALA A 367 -13.49 -48.98 -26.56
N GLU A 368 -13.32 -48.31 -25.42
CA GLU A 368 -14.40 -47.62 -24.70
C GLU A 368 -14.66 -46.21 -25.28
N CYS A 369 -13.61 -45.50 -25.72
CA CYS A 369 -13.71 -44.09 -26.08
C CYS A 369 -13.91 -43.80 -27.59
N GLN A 370 -13.74 -44.79 -28.48
CA GLN A 370 -13.74 -44.56 -29.93
C GLN A 370 -15.07 -43.95 -30.45
N ASP A 371 -16.21 -44.46 -30.00
CA ASP A 371 -17.53 -43.94 -30.40
C ASP A 371 -17.79 -42.55 -29.83
N VAL A 372 -17.56 -42.38 -28.52
CA VAL A 372 -17.77 -41.13 -27.78
C VAL A 372 -16.93 -39.99 -28.36
N LEU A 373 -15.64 -40.24 -28.64
CA LEU A 373 -14.74 -39.28 -29.29
C LEU A 373 -15.19 -38.96 -30.73
N GLY A 374 -15.70 -39.97 -31.46
CA GLY A 374 -16.27 -39.78 -32.80
C GLY A 374 -17.49 -38.86 -32.80
N ARG A 375 -18.44 -39.09 -31.88
CA ARG A 375 -19.62 -38.23 -31.66
C ARG A 375 -19.21 -36.79 -31.31
N LEU A 376 -18.29 -36.62 -30.37
CA LEU A 376 -17.82 -35.29 -29.94
C LEU A 376 -17.12 -34.54 -31.08
N LEU A 377 -16.19 -35.19 -31.80
CA LEU A 377 -15.50 -34.55 -32.94
C LEU A 377 -16.47 -34.16 -34.05
N HIS A 378 -17.46 -34.99 -34.36
CA HIS A 378 -18.49 -34.64 -35.35
C HIS A 378 -19.29 -33.39 -34.92
N TYR A 379 -19.75 -33.37 -33.66
CA TYR A 379 -20.45 -32.21 -33.10
C TYR A 379 -19.60 -30.93 -33.13
N CYS A 380 -18.36 -30.99 -32.64
CA CYS A 380 -17.46 -29.83 -32.59
C CYS A 380 -17.02 -29.30 -33.96
N ILE A 381 -17.05 -30.13 -35.02
CA ILE A 381 -16.65 -29.72 -36.39
C ILE A 381 -17.83 -29.18 -37.21
N GLU A 382 -19.04 -29.75 -37.04
CA GLU A 382 -20.21 -29.45 -37.88
C GLU A 382 -21.28 -28.58 -37.20
N GLU A 383 -21.55 -28.78 -35.90
CA GLU A 383 -22.67 -28.12 -35.20
C GLU A 383 -22.25 -26.95 -34.27
N GLU A 384 -21.02 -26.96 -33.76
CA GLU A 384 -20.56 -25.97 -32.79
C GLU A 384 -20.32 -24.57 -33.40
N LYS A 385 -20.71 -23.52 -32.65
CA LYS A 385 -20.64 -22.12 -33.11
C LYS A 385 -19.34 -21.42 -32.72
N ASP A 386 -18.70 -21.87 -31.65
CA ASP A 386 -17.44 -21.30 -31.19
C ASP A 386 -16.27 -21.74 -32.09
N MET A 387 -15.57 -20.76 -32.67
CA MET A 387 -14.50 -21.01 -33.62
C MET A 387 -13.27 -21.66 -32.97
N ALA A 388 -12.98 -21.39 -31.69
CA ALA A 388 -11.84 -21.98 -31.00
C ALA A 388 -12.08 -23.46 -30.68
N VAL A 389 -13.32 -23.83 -30.28
CA VAL A 389 -13.74 -25.23 -30.14
C VAL A 389 -13.64 -25.97 -31.47
N ARG A 390 -14.13 -25.35 -32.54
CA ARG A 390 -14.09 -25.93 -33.89
C ARG A 390 -12.67 -26.14 -34.41
N ASP A 391 -11.80 -25.14 -34.27
CA ASP A 391 -10.40 -25.22 -34.69
C ASP A 391 -9.62 -26.26 -33.88
N ARG A 392 -9.91 -26.38 -32.57
CA ARG A 392 -9.34 -27.44 -31.72
C ARG A 392 -9.80 -28.84 -32.15
N GLY A 393 -11.08 -29.01 -32.46
CA GLY A 393 -11.64 -30.25 -33.01
C GLY A 393 -11.01 -30.64 -34.35
N LEU A 394 -10.90 -29.68 -35.28
CA LEU A 394 -10.22 -29.88 -36.58
C LEU A 394 -8.73 -30.20 -36.41
N PHE A 395 -8.04 -29.55 -35.49
CA PHE A 395 -6.64 -29.84 -35.18
C PHE A 395 -6.48 -31.27 -34.66
N TYR A 396 -7.31 -31.70 -33.70
CA TYR A 396 -7.27 -33.06 -33.16
C TYR A 396 -7.67 -34.14 -34.17
N TYR A 397 -8.67 -33.89 -35.02
CA TYR A 397 -9.02 -34.78 -36.11
C TYR A 397 -7.85 -34.97 -37.10
N ARG A 398 -7.20 -33.87 -37.51
CA ARG A 398 -6.00 -33.91 -38.38
C ARG A 398 -4.82 -34.59 -37.70
N LEU A 399 -4.64 -34.40 -36.40
CA LEU A 399 -3.56 -35.02 -35.63
C LEU A 399 -3.74 -36.55 -35.54
N LEU A 400 -4.97 -37.02 -35.33
CA LEU A 400 -5.31 -38.45 -35.35
C LEU A 400 -5.01 -39.10 -36.71
N LEU A 401 -5.22 -38.39 -37.82
CA LEU A 401 -4.88 -38.87 -39.18
C LEU A 401 -3.37 -39.01 -39.42
N LEU A 402 -2.52 -38.31 -38.66
CA LEU A 402 -1.05 -38.43 -38.76
C LEU A 402 -0.50 -39.66 -38.01
N GLY A 403 -1.26 -40.20 -37.05
CA GLY A 403 -0.91 -41.44 -36.32
C GLY A 403 -0.89 -41.28 -34.80
N ILE A 404 -1.25 -42.35 -34.10
CA ILE A 404 -1.46 -42.39 -32.64
C ILE A 404 -0.17 -42.04 -31.87
N ASP A 405 1.00 -42.45 -32.35
CA ASP A 405 2.28 -42.21 -31.68
C ASP A 405 2.67 -40.72 -31.67
N GLU A 406 2.35 -40.00 -32.75
CA GLU A 406 2.59 -38.55 -32.85
C GLU A 406 1.60 -37.77 -31.96
N VAL A 407 0.35 -38.23 -31.89
CA VAL A 407 -0.67 -37.69 -30.96
C VAL A 407 -0.19 -37.83 -29.51
N LYS A 408 0.32 -39.02 -29.12
CA LYS A 408 0.90 -39.28 -27.79
C LYS A 408 2.09 -38.37 -27.50
N ARG A 409 3.01 -38.20 -28.47
CA ARG A 409 4.21 -37.36 -28.33
C ARG A 409 3.89 -35.91 -27.98
N ILE A 410 2.80 -35.37 -28.53
CA ILE A 410 2.39 -33.98 -28.32
C ILE A 410 1.57 -33.82 -27.02
N LEU A 411 0.53 -34.63 -26.82
CA LEU A 411 -0.43 -34.45 -25.72
C LEU A 411 0.05 -34.94 -24.35
N CYS A 412 0.96 -35.91 -24.32
CA CYS A 412 1.54 -36.45 -23.08
C CYS A 412 2.87 -35.75 -22.71
N SER A 413 3.17 -34.59 -23.31
CA SER A 413 4.38 -33.83 -22.99
C SER A 413 4.21 -33.06 -21.67
N PRO A 414 5.22 -33.06 -20.77
CA PRO A 414 5.11 -32.49 -19.41
C PRO A 414 5.07 -30.94 -19.38
N LYS A 415 5.07 -30.27 -20.54
CA LYS A 415 5.03 -28.80 -20.68
C LYS A 415 3.78 -28.31 -21.41
N SER A 416 2.77 -29.16 -21.57
CA SER A 416 1.60 -28.88 -22.41
C SER A 416 0.56 -27.94 -21.78
N ASP A 417 0.68 -27.60 -20.49
CA ASP A 417 -0.35 -26.88 -19.75
C ASP A 417 0.19 -25.58 -19.09
N PRO A 418 -0.03 -24.40 -19.72
CA PRO A 418 0.40 -23.12 -19.16
C PRO A 418 -0.51 -22.60 -18.04
N SER A 419 -1.68 -23.22 -17.79
CA SER A 419 -2.59 -22.77 -16.72
C SER A 419 -2.08 -23.09 -15.32
N LEU A 420 -1.26 -24.15 -15.21
CA LEU A 420 -0.69 -24.65 -13.97
C LEU A 420 0.59 -23.88 -13.55
N GLY A 421 1.04 -22.92 -14.36
CA GLY A 421 2.12 -21.99 -14.05
C GLY A 421 1.76 -20.89 -13.03
N LEU A 422 0.51 -20.86 -12.52
CA LEU A 422 0.09 -19.93 -11.46
C LEU A 422 0.80 -20.16 -10.11
N LEU A 423 1.42 -21.33 -9.92
CA LEU A 423 2.22 -21.69 -8.74
C LEU A 423 3.69 -22.00 -9.08
N GLU A 424 4.12 -21.83 -10.35
CA GLU A 424 5.53 -21.57 -10.61
C GLU A 424 5.80 -20.13 -10.15
N ASP A 425 6.74 -19.96 -9.21
CA ASP A 425 7.12 -18.64 -8.69
C ASP A 425 7.39 -17.64 -9.81
N GLN A 426 7.09 -16.35 -9.58
CA GLN A 426 7.54 -15.29 -10.49
C GLN A 426 9.03 -15.50 -10.78
N PRO A 427 9.46 -15.46 -12.06
CA PRO A 427 10.79 -15.89 -12.47
C PRO A 427 11.84 -15.23 -11.57
N GLU A 428 12.58 -16.07 -10.83
CA GLU A 428 13.31 -15.68 -9.62
C GLU A 428 14.04 -14.35 -9.81
N ARG A 429 13.43 -13.26 -9.33
CA ARG A 429 14.04 -11.95 -9.50
C ARG A 429 15.29 -11.94 -8.63
N PRO A 430 16.49 -11.63 -9.19
CA PRO A 430 17.73 -11.72 -8.44
C PRO A 430 17.60 -10.90 -7.16
N VAL A 431 18.07 -11.43 -6.03
CA VAL A 431 17.83 -10.85 -4.69
C VAL A 431 18.13 -9.35 -4.64
N ASN A 432 19.23 -8.93 -5.29
CA ASN A 432 19.65 -7.53 -5.44
C ASN A 432 18.57 -6.59 -6.03
N SER A 433 17.62 -7.11 -6.80
CA SER A 433 16.54 -6.33 -7.42
C SER A 433 15.43 -5.92 -6.45
N TRP A 434 15.26 -6.64 -5.33
CA TRP A 434 14.21 -6.41 -4.33
C TRP A 434 14.74 -6.25 -2.90
N ALA A 435 16.00 -6.62 -2.61
CA ALA A 435 16.59 -6.49 -1.28
C ALA A 435 16.62 -5.04 -0.76
N SER A 436 16.73 -4.04 -1.64
CA SER A 436 16.59 -2.61 -1.29
C SER A 436 15.20 -2.22 -0.80
N ASP A 437 14.18 -2.98 -1.21
CA ASP A 437 12.77 -2.74 -0.92
C ASP A 437 12.30 -3.58 0.28
N PHE A 438 13.10 -4.56 0.71
CA PHE A 438 12.80 -5.45 1.81
C PHE A 438 12.66 -4.65 3.12
N ASN A 439 11.68 -5.05 3.97
CA ASN A 439 11.32 -4.33 5.19
C ASN A 439 10.87 -2.85 4.97
N THR A 440 10.40 -2.50 3.76
CA THR A 440 9.71 -1.24 3.48
C THR A 440 8.23 -1.49 3.13
N LEU A 441 7.47 -0.44 2.83
CA LEU A 441 6.10 -0.57 2.30
C LEU A 441 6.06 -0.87 0.79
N VAL A 442 7.19 -0.86 0.09
CA VAL A 442 7.27 -1.13 -1.36
C VAL A 442 6.75 -2.52 -1.76
N PRO A 443 7.04 -3.63 -1.06
CA PRO A 443 6.50 -4.94 -1.44
C PRO A 443 4.97 -5.04 -1.32
N VAL A 444 4.36 -4.22 -0.47
CA VAL A 444 2.90 -4.21 -0.23
C VAL A 444 2.16 -3.40 -1.30
N TYR A 445 2.68 -2.21 -1.63
CA TYR A 445 2.01 -1.29 -2.58
C TYR A 445 2.55 -1.35 -4.01
N GLY A 446 3.73 -1.93 -4.22
CA GLY A 446 4.51 -1.83 -5.45
C GLY A 446 5.24 -0.50 -5.59
N ARG A 447 6.43 -0.52 -6.23
CA ARG A 447 7.32 0.64 -6.40
C ARG A 447 6.62 1.89 -6.91
N ALA A 448 5.79 1.75 -7.94
CA ALA A 448 5.10 2.88 -8.58
C ALA A 448 4.14 3.60 -7.63
N ARG A 449 3.29 2.86 -6.89
CA ARG A 449 2.34 3.45 -5.94
C ARG A 449 3.07 4.05 -4.73
N TRP A 450 4.11 3.39 -4.22
CA TRP A 450 4.91 3.92 -3.13
C TRP A 450 5.61 5.24 -3.50
N ALA A 451 6.19 5.34 -4.70
CA ALA A 451 6.81 6.58 -5.18
C ALA A 451 5.81 7.74 -5.27
N THR A 452 4.56 7.47 -5.69
CA THR A 452 3.49 8.48 -5.68
C THR A 452 3.12 8.91 -4.26
N ILE A 453 2.96 7.98 -3.32
CA ILE A 453 2.64 8.29 -1.91
C ILE A 453 3.74 9.16 -1.30
N PHE A 454 5.02 8.82 -1.50
CA PHE A 454 6.15 9.54 -0.92
C PHE A 454 6.23 11.00 -1.41
N LYS A 455 5.92 11.26 -2.68
CA LYS A 455 5.88 12.63 -3.24
C LYS A 455 4.86 13.56 -2.56
N HIS A 456 3.79 13.01 -1.97
CA HIS A 456 2.76 13.81 -1.28
C HIS A 456 3.10 14.11 0.19
N GLN A 457 4.05 13.39 0.80
CA GLN A 457 4.42 13.59 2.21
C GLN A 457 5.39 14.76 2.44
N GLY A 458 6.02 15.29 1.38
CA GLY A 458 6.97 16.41 1.48
C GLY A 458 6.36 17.78 1.81
N THR A 459 5.04 17.93 1.78
CA THR A 459 4.34 19.22 1.87
C THR A 459 3.52 19.45 3.14
N GLU A 460 3.40 18.48 4.05
CA GLU A 460 2.57 18.63 5.27
C GLU A 460 3.37 19.03 6.53
N HIS A 461 4.25 20.03 6.45
CA HIS A 461 4.89 20.64 7.63
C HIS A 461 4.97 22.19 7.58
N CYS A 462 3.83 22.85 7.42
CA CYS A 462 3.60 24.15 8.07
C CYS A 462 2.12 24.42 8.36
N GLY A 463 1.87 25.29 9.34
CA GLY A 463 0.52 25.78 9.65
C GLY A 463 0.03 26.80 8.61
N PRO A 464 -1.20 27.32 8.75
CA PRO A 464 -1.78 28.23 7.77
C PRO A 464 -1.10 29.61 7.78
N GLU A 465 -0.22 29.86 6.81
CA GLU A 465 0.27 31.20 6.52
C GLU A 465 -0.74 31.99 5.69
N LEU A 466 -0.88 33.27 6.01
CA LEU A 466 -1.75 34.22 5.31
C LEU A 466 -1.10 34.71 4.01
N PRO A 467 -1.87 35.06 2.97
CA PRO A 467 -1.33 35.32 1.64
C PRO A 467 -0.61 36.66 1.55
N HIS A 468 0.71 36.64 1.34
CA HIS A 468 1.48 37.80 0.94
C HIS A 468 2.06 37.65 -0.47
N SER A 469 1.43 38.37 -1.39
CA SER A 469 1.96 38.94 -2.65
C SER A 469 3.32 38.44 -3.19
N ALA A 470 3.28 37.82 -4.36
CA ALA A 470 4.37 37.83 -5.34
C ALA A 470 4.01 38.78 -6.51
N PRO A 471 4.92 39.09 -7.46
CA PRO A 471 6.38 38.95 -7.43
C PRO A 471 7.12 40.28 -7.76
N PHE A 472 8.45 40.28 -7.70
CA PHE A 472 9.26 41.13 -8.59
C PHE A 472 10.32 40.28 -9.28
N ALA A 473 10.36 40.38 -10.61
CA ALA A 473 11.34 39.70 -11.44
C ALA A 473 12.59 40.57 -11.64
N THR A 474 13.75 39.94 -11.71
CA THR A 474 14.90 40.51 -12.43
C THR A 474 15.65 39.42 -13.17
N SER A 475 15.92 39.69 -14.45
CA SER A 475 16.53 38.80 -15.42
C SER A 475 18.06 38.78 -15.33
N GLY A 476 18.66 37.67 -15.75
CA GLY A 476 20.11 37.51 -15.90
C GLY A 476 20.45 36.42 -16.91
N HIS A 477 20.72 36.79 -18.15
CA HIS A 477 21.21 35.91 -19.22
C HIS A 477 22.56 35.27 -18.84
N LEU A 478 22.82 34.05 -19.35
CA LEU A 478 24.05 33.73 -20.09
C LEU A 478 23.81 32.47 -20.95
N ILE A 479 24.20 32.53 -22.22
CA ILE A 479 24.11 31.43 -23.20
C ILE A 479 25.53 31.02 -23.57
N SER A 480 25.77 29.72 -23.75
CA SER A 480 26.68 29.24 -24.80
C SER A 480 26.19 27.91 -25.34
N GLU A 481 25.79 27.92 -26.61
CA GLU A 481 25.78 26.74 -27.48
C GLU A 481 27.25 26.34 -27.79
N GLU A 482 27.63 25.31 -28.58
CA GLU A 482 26.91 24.62 -29.65
C GLU A 482 27.62 23.31 -30.06
N ASN A 483 26.91 22.43 -30.79
CA ASN A 483 27.33 21.19 -31.48
C ASN A 483 27.51 19.95 -30.58
N LYS A 484 27.20 18.70 -31.00
CA LYS A 484 26.41 18.08 -32.11
C LYS A 484 26.14 16.60 -31.69
N GLU A 485 25.41 15.71 -32.37
CA GLU A 485 24.85 15.56 -33.72
C GLU A 485 23.36 15.17 -33.68
N ARG A 486 22.61 15.37 -34.80
CA ARG A 486 21.22 14.91 -34.95
C ARG A 486 21.17 13.47 -35.47
N ALA A 487 20.42 12.60 -34.80
CA ALA A 487 19.62 11.58 -35.46
C ALA A 487 18.18 12.09 -35.57
N GLN A 488 17.50 11.80 -36.68
CA GLN A 488 16.11 12.21 -36.91
C GLN A 488 15.17 11.07 -36.55
N GLU A 489 14.21 11.32 -35.65
CA GLU A 489 12.99 10.52 -35.52
C GLU A 489 11.78 11.46 -35.66
N LEU A 490 10.70 10.95 -36.25
CA LEU A 490 9.46 11.69 -36.44
C LEU A 490 8.62 11.66 -35.15
N PRO A 491 7.77 12.68 -34.89
CA PRO A 491 6.93 12.70 -33.69
C PRO A 491 5.66 11.86 -33.90
N ASP A 492 5.62 10.65 -33.34
CA ASP A 492 4.37 9.89 -33.17
C ASP A 492 3.65 10.30 -31.87
N SER A 493 2.32 10.25 -31.91
CA SER A 493 1.43 10.90 -30.93
C SER A 493 1.46 10.29 -29.53
N GLU A 494 1.77 11.10 -28.51
CA GLU A 494 1.47 10.76 -27.11
C GLU A 494 -0.05 10.82 -26.85
N ALA A 495 -0.67 9.65 -26.63
CA ALA A 495 -2.06 9.52 -26.23
C ALA A 495 -2.31 10.10 -24.82
N LEU A 496 -3.51 10.67 -24.59
CA LEU A 496 -3.89 11.20 -23.28
C LEU A 496 -4.12 10.06 -22.28
N MET A 497 -3.21 9.90 -21.31
CA MET A 497 -3.31 8.90 -20.25
C MET A 497 -4.09 9.45 -19.04
N LEU A 498 -5.36 9.05 -18.93
CA LEU A 498 -6.21 9.31 -17.77
C LEU A 498 -5.97 8.28 -16.66
N ILE A 499 -5.92 8.75 -15.40
CA ILE A 499 -5.63 7.93 -14.22
C ILE A 499 -6.80 6.98 -13.92
N PRO A 500 -6.62 5.64 -13.93
CA PRO A 500 -7.67 4.70 -13.58
C PRO A 500 -8.09 4.84 -12.12
N ASN A 501 -9.40 4.81 -11.88
CA ASN A 501 -10.03 4.89 -10.56
C ASN A 501 -9.65 6.14 -9.74
N CYS A 502 -9.51 7.31 -10.38
CA CYS A 502 -9.55 8.58 -9.66
C CYS A 502 -10.84 8.65 -8.81
N GLN A 503 -10.74 8.82 -7.49
CA GLN A 503 -11.89 8.88 -6.58
C GLN A 503 -12.16 10.33 -6.17
N LEU A 504 -12.83 11.08 -7.04
CA LEU A 504 -13.35 12.40 -6.73
C LEU A 504 -14.60 12.24 -5.87
N THR A 505 -14.60 12.88 -4.70
CA THR A 505 -15.79 12.96 -3.84
C THR A 505 -16.72 14.05 -4.36
N ALA A 506 -18.04 13.88 -4.15
CA ALA A 506 -19.03 14.87 -4.61
C ALA A 506 -18.80 16.27 -3.99
N GLU A 507 -18.40 16.33 -2.72
CA GLU A 507 -18.07 17.60 -2.04
C GLU A 507 -16.85 18.31 -2.67
N TYR A 508 -15.81 17.55 -3.05
CA TYR A 508 -14.63 18.11 -3.73
C TYR A 508 -14.97 18.53 -5.17
N PHE A 509 -15.80 17.75 -5.87
CA PHE A 509 -16.33 18.11 -7.18
C PHE A 509 -17.09 19.43 -7.11
N GLU A 510 -18.06 19.58 -6.20
CA GLU A 510 -18.89 20.78 -6.07
C GLU A 510 -18.06 22.02 -5.77
N LYS A 511 -17.16 21.94 -4.78
CA LYS A 511 -16.25 23.04 -4.42
C LYS A 511 -15.37 23.47 -5.60
N THR A 512 -14.81 22.50 -6.33
CA THR A 512 -13.92 22.78 -7.47
C THR A 512 -14.72 23.30 -8.67
N TRP A 513 -15.89 22.73 -8.96
CA TRP A 513 -16.80 23.15 -10.04
C TRP A 513 -17.26 24.60 -9.87
N LEU A 514 -17.53 25.06 -8.65
CA LEU A 514 -17.90 26.46 -8.37
C LEU A 514 -16.72 27.43 -8.52
N SER A 515 -15.48 26.97 -8.31
CA SER A 515 -14.27 27.81 -8.44
C SER A 515 -13.75 27.96 -9.88
N LEU A 516 -14.14 27.08 -10.81
CA LEU A 516 -13.61 27.06 -12.17
C LEU A 516 -14.58 27.66 -13.20
N GLU A 517 -14.02 28.35 -14.19
CA GLU A 517 -14.72 28.81 -15.39
C GLU A 517 -14.94 27.64 -16.37
N VAL A 518 -15.92 27.77 -17.27
CA VAL A 518 -16.11 26.83 -18.39
C VAL A 518 -14.99 27.05 -19.40
N ALA A 519 -14.15 26.03 -19.58
CA ALA A 519 -13.00 26.08 -20.48
C ALA A 519 -13.38 25.70 -21.92
N HIS A 520 -14.39 24.85 -22.09
CA HIS A 520 -14.93 24.47 -23.39
C HIS A 520 -16.41 24.08 -23.28
N GLN A 521 -17.19 24.39 -24.31
CA GLN A 521 -18.61 24.05 -24.39
C GLN A 521 -18.97 23.75 -25.84
N GLN A 522 -19.62 22.61 -26.08
CA GLN A 522 -20.06 22.16 -27.39
C GLN A 522 -21.42 21.46 -27.27
N VAL A 523 -22.19 21.46 -28.35
CA VAL A 523 -23.48 20.79 -28.46
C VAL A 523 -23.34 19.66 -29.47
N LEU A 524 -23.76 18.45 -29.11
CA LEU A 524 -23.76 17.27 -29.99
C LEU A 524 -25.20 16.80 -30.24
N PRO A 525 -25.54 16.37 -31.48
CA PRO A 525 -26.83 15.74 -31.74
C PRO A 525 -26.91 14.41 -30.99
N TRP A 526 -28.01 14.16 -30.29
CA TRP A 526 -28.23 12.94 -29.50
C TRP A 526 -29.55 12.27 -29.89
N GLN A 527 -29.47 11.04 -30.39
CA GLN A 527 -30.64 10.24 -30.78
C GLN A 527 -30.85 9.08 -29.81
N GLY A 528 -32.03 9.03 -29.19
CA GLY A 528 -32.46 7.90 -28.33
C GLY A 528 -32.48 8.19 -26.82
N GLU A 529 -33.07 7.27 -26.06
CA GLU A 529 -33.11 7.36 -24.60
C GLU A 529 -31.77 6.99 -23.96
N VAL A 530 -31.22 7.91 -23.16
CA VAL A 530 -29.99 7.67 -22.38
C VAL A 530 -30.24 6.60 -21.32
N HIS A 531 -29.51 5.49 -21.40
CA HIS A 531 -29.46 4.49 -20.33
C HIS A 531 -28.29 4.77 -19.38
N PRO A 532 -28.56 5.19 -18.12
CA PRO A 532 -27.52 5.60 -17.17
C PRO A 532 -26.46 4.54 -16.91
N SER A 533 -26.85 3.26 -16.83
CA SER A 533 -25.94 2.14 -16.60
C SER A 533 -24.98 1.91 -17.76
N THR A 534 -25.47 1.94 -19.01
CA THR A 534 -24.65 1.76 -20.21
C THR A 534 -23.63 2.88 -20.35
N LEU A 535 -24.06 4.14 -20.15
CA LEU A 535 -23.16 5.30 -20.21
C LEU A 535 -22.11 5.25 -19.09
N GLN A 536 -22.50 4.89 -17.87
CA GLN A 536 -21.57 4.76 -16.74
C GLN A 536 -20.50 3.67 -17.00
N MET A 537 -20.88 2.52 -17.56
CA MET A 537 -19.93 1.46 -17.93
C MET A 537 -18.96 1.94 -19.02
N ALA A 538 -19.46 2.60 -20.07
CA ALA A 538 -18.63 3.08 -21.17
C ALA A 538 -17.62 4.17 -20.73
N LEU A 539 -18.05 5.09 -19.86
CA LEU A 539 -17.16 6.10 -19.26
C LEU A 539 -16.11 5.47 -18.33
N GLN A 540 -16.45 4.41 -17.60
CA GLN A 540 -15.51 3.72 -16.73
C GLN A 540 -14.38 3.02 -17.52
N VAL A 541 -14.66 2.51 -18.72
CA VAL A 541 -13.64 1.89 -19.61
C VAL A 541 -12.55 2.89 -20.02
N VAL A 542 -12.88 4.17 -20.17
CA VAL A 542 -11.92 5.25 -20.48
C VAL A 542 -11.41 6.01 -19.25
N ASN A 543 -11.58 5.44 -18.04
CA ASN A 543 -11.17 6.05 -16.77
C ASN A 543 -11.85 7.40 -16.42
N ILE A 544 -13.06 7.65 -16.92
CA ILE A 544 -13.88 8.82 -16.54
C ILE A 544 -14.86 8.40 -15.44
N GLN A 545 -14.75 9.02 -14.27
CA GLN A 545 -15.64 8.76 -13.13
C GLN A 545 -16.96 9.50 -13.31
N THR A 546 -18.09 8.81 -13.12
CA THR A 546 -19.40 9.46 -12.96
C THR A 546 -19.60 9.85 -11.49
N ILE A 547 -19.83 11.14 -11.23
CA ILE A 547 -20.02 11.71 -9.88
C ILE A 547 -21.51 11.69 -9.49
N ALA A 548 -22.37 12.12 -10.41
CA ALA A 548 -23.82 12.11 -10.23
C ALA A 548 -24.52 11.97 -11.59
N LEU A 549 -25.64 11.26 -11.61
CA LEU A 549 -26.34 10.88 -12.83
C LEU A 549 -27.86 10.94 -12.64
N SER A 550 -28.56 11.55 -13.58
CA SER A 550 -30.01 11.64 -13.55
C SER A 550 -30.68 10.29 -13.85
N ARG A 551 -31.83 10.05 -13.20
CA ARG A 551 -32.62 8.82 -13.39
C ARG A 551 -33.10 8.69 -14.84
N VAL A 552 -33.33 7.45 -15.29
CA VAL A 552 -33.95 7.15 -16.59
C VAL A 552 -35.24 7.97 -16.74
N GLY A 553 -35.40 8.66 -17.87
CA GLY A 553 -36.59 9.45 -18.18
C GLY A 553 -36.71 10.83 -17.49
N ALA A 554 -35.72 11.25 -16.70
CA ALA A 554 -35.70 12.61 -16.15
C ALA A 554 -35.63 13.69 -17.26
N ARG A 555 -36.34 14.81 -17.10
CA ARG A 555 -36.36 15.95 -18.03
C ARG A 555 -36.23 17.26 -17.24
N PRO A 556 -35.16 18.06 -17.42
CA PRO A 556 -33.96 17.74 -18.21
C PRO A 556 -33.16 16.60 -17.59
N TRP A 557 -32.36 15.91 -18.41
CA TRP A 557 -31.43 14.89 -17.93
C TRP A 557 -30.03 15.49 -17.78
N LYS A 558 -29.37 15.24 -16.65
CA LYS A 558 -28.03 15.75 -16.31
C LYS A 558 -27.07 14.64 -15.85
N ALA A 559 -25.80 14.77 -16.22
CA ALA A 559 -24.69 14.01 -15.65
C ALA A 559 -23.54 14.94 -15.25
N TYR A 560 -22.83 14.57 -14.18
CA TYR A 560 -21.59 15.23 -13.76
C TYR A 560 -20.46 14.19 -13.72
N LEU A 561 -19.37 14.48 -14.42
CA LEU A 561 -18.25 13.58 -14.68
C LEU A 561 -16.93 14.20 -14.22
N GLY A 562 -15.99 13.37 -13.76
CA GLY A 562 -14.66 13.79 -13.34
C GLY A 562 -13.58 12.85 -13.86
N ALA A 563 -12.45 13.42 -14.29
CA ALA A 563 -11.26 12.68 -14.70
C ALA A 563 -9.99 13.46 -14.34
N GLN A 564 -8.85 12.77 -14.30
CA GLN A 564 -7.55 13.38 -14.01
C GLN A 564 -6.48 12.78 -14.91
N ASP A 565 -5.59 13.60 -15.47
CA ASP A 565 -4.43 13.12 -16.23
C ASP A 565 -3.23 12.79 -15.34
N ALA A 566 -2.24 12.08 -15.91
CA ALA A 566 -1.00 11.72 -15.23
C ALA A 566 -0.15 12.92 -14.76
N SER A 567 -0.42 14.14 -15.23
CA SER A 567 0.24 15.37 -14.77
C SER A 567 -0.49 16.05 -13.60
N GLY A 568 -1.62 15.50 -13.17
CA GLY A 568 -2.43 16.01 -12.06
C GLY A 568 -3.56 16.94 -12.49
N CYS A 569 -3.68 17.28 -13.79
CA CYS A 569 -4.71 18.19 -14.28
C CYS A 569 -6.10 17.55 -14.19
N LEU A 570 -7.04 18.26 -13.57
CA LEU A 570 -8.41 17.83 -13.36
C LEU A 570 -9.31 18.30 -14.50
N PHE A 571 -10.14 17.39 -15.01
CA PHE A 571 -11.19 17.65 -15.98
C PHE A 571 -12.54 17.33 -15.34
N LEU A 572 -13.41 18.33 -15.28
CA LEU A 572 -14.79 18.17 -14.80
C LEU A 572 -15.73 18.45 -15.97
N ALA A 573 -16.75 17.62 -16.18
CA ALA A 573 -17.73 17.82 -17.25
C ALA A 573 -19.17 17.74 -16.74
N GLU A 574 -20.04 18.59 -17.28
CA GLU A 574 -21.49 18.48 -17.18
C GLU A 574 -22.04 18.08 -18.56
N LEU A 575 -22.89 17.05 -18.58
CA LEU A 575 -23.73 16.70 -19.73
C LEU A 575 -25.16 17.12 -19.41
N LEU A 576 -25.79 17.89 -20.31
CA LEU A 576 -27.17 18.35 -20.20
C LEU A 576 -27.94 17.98 -21.46
N LEU A 577 -29.04 17.26 -21.31
CA LEU A 577 -29.98 16.95 -22.38
C LEU A 577 -31.34 17.58 -22.04
N GLU A 578 -31.73 18.57 -22.84
CA GLU A 578 -32.98 19.31 -22.66
C GLU A 578 -34.15 18.61 -23.38
N PRO A 579 -35.41 18.80 -22.93
CA PRO A 579 -36.54 18.03 -23.45
C PRO A 579 -37.07 18.47 -24.82
N GLU A 580 -36.65 19.63 -25.33
CA GLU A 580 -37.17 20.25 -26.57
C GLU A 580 -36.24 20.05 -27.77
N ASN A 581 -34.93 19.94 -27.55
CA ASN A 581 -33.93 19.70 -28.59
C ASN A 581 -33.30 18.30 -28.42
N SER A 582 -33.15 17.54 -29.51
CA SER A 582 -32.40 16.28 -29.52
C SER A 582 -30.88 16.52 -29.54
N GLU A 583 -30.41 17.34 -28.59
CA GLU A 583 -29.07 17.90 -28.53
C GLU A 583 -28.54 17.80 -27.09
N MET A 584 -27.39 17.14 -26.92
CA MET A 584 -26.69 17.07 -25.65
C MET A 584 -25.64 18.19 -25.59
N GLN A 585 -25.84 19.13 -24.65
CA GLN A 585 -24.86 20.15 -24.33
C GLN A 585 -23.81 19.57 -23.39
N ILE A 586 -22.54 19.70 -23.77
CA ILE A 586 -21.36 19.30 -23.00
C ILE A 586 -20.63 20.57 -22.57
N SER A 587 -20.40 20.75 -21.27
CA SER A 587 -19.53 21.81 -20.75
C SER A 587 -18.40 21.21 -19.92
N VAL A 588 -17.16 21.56 -20.24
CA VAL A 588 -15.95 21.05 -19.59
C VAL A 588 -15.20 22.19 -18.89
N LYS A 589 -14.80 21.94 -17.65
CA LYS A 589 -13.95 22.80 -16.82
C LYS A 589 -12.62 22.09 -16.57
N GLN A 590 -11.54 22.87 -16.52
CA GLN A 590 -10.18 22.37 -16.37
C GLN A 590 -9.46 23.13 -15.25
N SER A 591 -8.71 22.45 -14.39
CA SER A 591 -8.00 23.10 -13.27
C SER A 591 -6.80 23.94 -13.71
N GLU A 592 -6.05 23.47 -14.70
CA GLU A 592 -4.96 24.21 -15.34
C GLU A 592 -5.31 24.47 -16.81
N LYS A 593 -5.19 25.70 -17.30
CA LYS A 593 -5.56 26.05 -18.68
C LYS A 593 -4.53 25.49 -19.69
N ARG A 594 -4.67 24.21 -20.06
CA ARG A 594 -3.87 23.51 -21.08
C ARG A 594 -4.77 23.07 -22.24
N THR A 595 -4.75 23.83 -23.33
CA THR A 595 -5.65 23.64 -24.49
C THR A 595 -5.51 22.28 -25.16
N GLU A 596 -4.29 21.79 -25.35
CA GLU A 596 -4.05 20.51 -26.03
C GLU A 596 -4.62 19.31 -25.28
N THR A 597 -4.44 19.24 -23.95
CA THR A 597 -4.98 18.14 -23.15
C THR A 597 -6.50 18.23 -23.02
N LEU A 598 -7.06 19.44 -23.00
CA LEU A 598 -8.50 19.66 -23.07
C LEU A 598 -9.10 19.17 -24.40
N THR A 599 -8.49 19.47 -25.55
CA THR A 599 -8.97 18.98 -26.85
C THR A 599 -8.90 17.46 -26.93
N ARG A 600 -7.83 16.83 -26.42
CA ARG A 600 -7.71 15.37 -26.35
C ARG A 600 -8.76 14.75 -25.42
N PHE A 601 -8.99 15.33 -24.24
CA PHE A 601 -10.02 14.87 -23.29
C PHE A 601 -11.42 14.96 -23.91
N PHE A 602 -11.72 16.07 -24.59
CA PHE A 602 -12.99 16.26 -25.26
C PHE A 602 -13.20 15.22 -26.37
N SER A 603 -12.18 14.92 -27.20
CA SER A 603 -12.26 13.88 -28.24
C SER A 603 -12.53 12.48 -27.68
N VAL A 604 -11.96 12.13 -26.52
CA VAL A 604 -12.28 10.87 -25.81
C VAL A 604 -13.75 10.86 -25.35
N LEU A 605 -14.23 11.95 -24.76
CA LEU A 605 -15.61 12.08 -24.29
C LEU A 605 -16.62 12.03 -25.45
N GLU A 606 -16.34 12.71 -26.56
CA GLU A 606 -17.13 12.67 -27.80
C GLU A 606 -17.19 11.26 -28.39
N THR A 607 -16.07 10.53 -28.40
CA THR A 607 -16.02 9.12 -28.87
C THR A 607 -16.89 8.19 -28.02
N VAL A 608 -16.87 8.35 -26.69
CA VAL A 608 -17.71 7.55 -25.77
C VAL A 608 -19.19 7.91 -25.92
N ILE A 609 -19.51 9.19 -26.08
CA ILE A 609 -20.90 9.64 -26.25
C ILE A 609 -21.45 9.16 -27.61
N GLY A 610 -20.69 9.29 -28.69
CA GLY A 610 -21.07 8.77 -30.02
C GLY A 610 -21.30 7.25 -30.02
N THR A 611 -20.37 6.48 -29.44
CA THR A 611 -20.51 5.00 -29.37
C THR A 611 -21.70 4.54 -28.53
N VAL A 612 -22.04 5.25 -27.45
CA VAL A 612 -23.26 4.94 -26.65
C VAL A 612 -24.55 5.41 -27.35
N GLY A 613 -24.49 6.46 -28.17
CA GLY A 613 -25.61 6.92 -29.00
C GLY A 613 -25.95 5.93 -30.13
N ASP A 614 -24.93 5.47 -30.87
CA ASP A 614 -25.10 4.55 -32.00
C ASP A 614 -25.42 3.10 -31.58
N MET A 615 -25.28 2.76 -30.29
CA MET A 615 -25.52 1.42 -29.72
C MET A 615 -26.99 0.93 -29.74
N LYS A 616 -27.89 1.63 -30.45
CA LYS A 616 -29.29 1.23 -30.72
C LYS A 616 -29.65 1.38 -32.20
N SER A 617 -28.88 0.74 -33.08
CA SER A 617 -29.30 0.38 -34.44
C SER A 617 -29.73 -1.10 -34.50
#